data_AF-A0A8S3RDP4-F1
#
_entry.id   AF-A0A8S3RDP4-F1
#
_cell.length_a   1.000
_cell.length_b   1.000
_cell.length_c   1.000
_cell.angle_alpha   90.00
_cell.angle_beta   90.00
_cell.angle_gamma   90.00
#
_symmetry.space_group_name_H-M   'P 1'
#
loop_
_entity.id
_entity.type
_entity.pdbx_description
1 polymer ?
#
loop_
_entity_poly.entity_id
_entity_poly.type
_entity_poly.pdbx_seq_one_letter_code
_entity_poly.pdbx_strand_id
1 'polypeptide(L)'
;MRIKTITKKSGHVRNDCADFKHHTMIKSYGNYASEILEGREAQENDKNESQSIDPLVATNHLQTPNTYHTKSKGTNVMLGASNCLRVGKFEDNLINASINGATLEKIDQCLGAAFENHRVKSNGSNVGKVIISLGTNDLSKNKHDSDQVNVYATQAIVKVKQAFPNADIGVCGIIPRKGNSNHIHTVNETATHVNKFLEKLCLKDEVLTYIDVDNIFKKNGNVVKAFYEKTDASGVHITIEGAQTIRVKLREFLHPKMSPIQNTPRPCDTKRKLSDISLTPMSAEKDSKQSKPGSPDDYE
;
A
#
# COMPACT_ATOMS: atom_id res chain seq x y z
N MET A 1 -45.15 21.31 21.31
CA MET A 1 -44.13 20.51 20.60
C MET A 1 -42.74 21.09 20.88
N ARG A 2 -41.74 20.28 21.26
CA ARG A 2 -40.34 20.73 21.35
C ARG A 2 -39.55 20.10 20.20
N ILE A 3 -39.10 20.93 19.26
CA ILE A 3 -38.22 20.50 18.18
C ILE A 3 -36.81 20.29 18.78
N LYS A 4 -36.30 19.05 18.74
CA LYS A 4 -34.92 18.77 19.12
C LYS A 4 -34.00 19.11 17.96
N THR A 5 -33.21 20.17 18.10
CA THR A 5 -32.14 20.52 17.15
C THR A 5 -31.07 19.42 17.13
N ILE A 6 -30.94 18.72 16.01
CA ILE A 6 -29.86 17.74 15.82
C ILE A 6 -28.59 18.50 15.47
N THR A 7 -27.75 18.76 16.47
CA THR A 7 -26.38 19.26 16.25
C THR A 7 -25.56 18.18 15.56
N LYS A 8 -25.17 18.41 14.29
CA LYS A 8 -24.11 17.63 13.63
C LYS A 8 -22.82 17.78 14.44
N LYS A 9 -22.42 16.75 15.19
CA LYS A 9 -21.05 16.64 15.70
C LYS A 9 -20.12 16.16 14.57
N SER A 10 -18.89 16.63 14.60
CA SER A 10 -17.82 16.24 13.69
C SER A 10 -17.62 14.72 13.68
N GLY A 11 -17.17 14.18 12.54
CA GLY A 11 -17.13 12.76 12.22
C GLY A 11 -16.11 11.91 12.98
N HIS A 12 -16.18 11.92 14.31
CA HIS A 12 -15.55 10.89 15.14
C HIS A 12 -16.43 9.64 15.08
N VAL A 13 -15.88 8.51 14.60
CA VAL A 13 -16.62 7.25 14.52
C VAL A 13 -16.90 6.77 15.95
N ARG A 14 -18.18 6.72 16.35
CA ARG A 14 -18.58 6.18 17.66
C ARG A 14 -18.48 4.66 17.68
N ASN A 15 -18.05 4.11 18.81
CA ASN A 15 -17.61 2.72 18.91
C ASN A 15 -18.74 1.71 19.16
N ASP A 16 -19.99 2.17 19.34
CA ASP A 16 -20.90 1.56 20.30
C ASP A 16 -21.97 0.59 19.70
N CYS A 17 -21.86 0.18 18.43
CA CYS A 17 -22.78 -0.80 17.80
C CYS A 17 -22.14 -1.48 16.56
N ALA A 18 -22.21 -2.81 16.44
CA ALA A 18 -21.60 -3.56 15.34
C ALA A 18 -22.39 -3.46 14.01
N ASP A 19 -23.66 -3.84 14.00
CA ASP A 19 -24.47 -3.89 12.76
C ASP A 19 -24.69 -2.50 12.14
N PHE A 20 -24.79 -1.47 12.98
CA PHE A 20 -24.90 -0.09 12.52
C PHE A 20 -23.60 0.42 11.87
N LYS A 21 -22.43 -0.14 12.22
CA LYS A 21 -21.15 0.18 11.56
C LYS A 21 -21.17 -0.34 10.12
N HIS A 22 -21.41 -1.63 9.88
CA HIS A 22 -21.20 -2.23 8.54
C HIS A 22 -22.02 -1.54 7.44
N HIS A 23 -23.33 -1.36 7.63
CA HIS A 23 -24.18 -0.71 6.62
C HIS A 23 -23.84 0.79 6.42
N THR A 24 -23.54 1.52 7.50
CA THR A 24 -23.13 2.93 7.41
C THR A 24 -21.75 3.09 6.76
N MET A 25 -20.84 2.15 7.02
CA MET A 25 -19.50 2.10 6.43
C MET A 25 -19.58 1.82 4.92
N ILE A 26 -20.34 0.81 4.47
CA ILE A 26 -20.57 0.57 3.04
C ILE A 26 -21.16 1.82 2.36
N LYS A 27 -22.14 2.46 2.99
CA LYS A 27 -22.77 3.68 2.45
C LYS A 27 -21.80 4.88 2.36
N SER A 28 -20.75 4.91 3.17
CA SER A 28 -19.81 6.05 3.26
C SER A 28 -18.46 5.81 2.57
N TYR A 29 -18.04 4.53 2.44
CA TYR A 29 -16.72 4.11 1.97
C TYR A 29 -16.78 3.06 0.85
N GLY A 30 -17.99 2.62 0.46
CA GLY A 30 -18.20 1.67 -0.63
C GLY A 30 -17.48 0.34 -0.39
N ASN A 31 -16.77 -0.12 -1.42
CA ASN A 31 -16.05 -1.39 -1.43
C ASN A 31 -14.87 -1.46 -0.42
N TYR A 32 -14.46 -0.33 0.16
CA TYR A 32 -13.37 -0.27 1.14
C TYR A 32 -13.85 -0.38 2.60
N ALA A 33 -15.15 -0.56 2.81
CA ALA A 33 -15.74 -0.67 4.15
C ALA A 33 -15.23 -1.90 4.93
N SER A 34 -15.01 -3.01 4.22
CA SER A 34 -14.44 -4.26 4.73
C SER A 34 -13.03 -4.08 5.31
N GLU A 35 -12.16 -3.35 4.61
CA GLU A 35 -10.75 -3.17 4.93
C GLU A 35 -10.56 -2.29 6.17
N ILE A 36 -11.42 -1.27 6.32
CA ILE A 36 -11.43 -0.40 7.50
C ILE A 36 -12.01 -1.16 8.72
N LEU A 37 -12.76 -2.26 8.52
CA LEU A 37 -13.20 -3.15 9.58
C LEU A 37 -12.15 -4.25 9.89
N GLU A 38 -11.55 -4.87 8.87
CA GLU A 38 -10.44 -5.83 8.98
C GLU A 38 -9.23 -5.21 9.72
N GLY A 39 -8.92 -3.94 9.44
CA GLY A 39 -7.87 -3.19 10.13
C GLY A 39 -8.15 -2.98 11.63
N ARG A 40 -9.42 -2.81 12.01
CA ARG A 40 -9.85 -2.67 13.42
C ARG A 40 -9.70 -3.99 14.17
N GLU A 41 -10.18 -5.08 13.58
CA GLU A 41 -10.16 -6.41 14.18
C GLU A 41 -8.72 -6.90 14.43
N ALA A 42 -7.80 -6.62 13.49
CA ALA A 42 -6.37 -6.89 13.69
C ALA A 42 -5.79 -6.15 14.91
N GLN A 43 -6.14 -4.87 15.11
CA GLN A 43 -5.63 -4.07 16.22
C GLN A 43 -6.27 -4.43 17.59
N GLU A 44 -7.48 -5.00 17.60
CA GLU A 44 -8.09 -5.53 18.82
C GLU A 44 -7.46 -6.88 19.23
N ASN A 45 -7.07 -7.72 18.27
CA ASN A 45 -6.37 -8.98 18.53
C ASN A 45 -4.91 -8.77 18.97
N ASP A 46 -4.15 -7.88 18.31
CA ASP A 46 -2.76 -7.54 18.70
C ASP A 46 -2.66 -6.99 20.14
N LYS A 47 -3.73 -6.36 20.66
CA LYS A 47 -3.81 -5.88 22.06
C LYS A 47 -4.06 -7.00 23.07
N ASN A 48 -4.61 -8.13 22.64
CA ASN A 48 -4.87 -9.29 23.50
C ASN A 48 -3.71 -10.30 23.44
N GLU A 49 -3.00 -10.41 22.32
CA GLU A 49 -1.88 -11.35 22.13
C GLU A 49 -0.49 -10.75 22.43
N SER A 50 -0.36 -10.01 23.54
CA SER A 50 0.94 -9.53 24.04
C SER A 50 1.72 -10.59 24.85
N GLN A 51 1.79 -11.84 24.37
CA GLN A 51 2.75 -12.86 24.83
C GLN A 51 3.23 -13.77 23.68
N SER A 52 4.51 -13.61 23.32
CA SER A 52 5.39 -14.51 22.53
C SER A 52 4.92 -15.03 21.17
N ILE A 53 5.73 -14.81 20.12
CA ILE A 53 6.07 -15.80 19.07
C ILE A 53 7.34 -15.34 18.32
N ASP A 54 8.16 -16.31 17.90
CA ASP A 54 9.41 -16.12 17.14
C ASP A 54 9.18 -15.71 15.66
N PRO A 55 10.14 -15.01 15.01
CA PRO A 55 9.96 -14.49 13.67
C PRO A 55 10.49 -15.47 12.59
N LEU A 56 9.63 -16.29 11.98
CA LEU A 56 9.96 -17.01 10.74
C LEU A 56 8.72 -17.48 9.96
N VAL A 57 8.54 -16.92 8.75
CA VAL A 57 8.34 -17.63 7.47
C VAL A 57 8.06 -16.57 6.39
N ALA A 58 8.84 -16.59 5.31
CA ALA A 58 8.69 -15.67 4.19
C ALA A 58 7.65 -16.21 3.18
N THR A 59 6.67 -15.39 2.83
CA THR A 59 5.69 -15.71 1.76
C THR A 59 6.27 -15.42 0.38
N ASN A 60 6.69 -16.47 -0.33
CA ASN A 60 6.80 -16.42 -1.78
C ASN A 60 5.40 -16.58 -2.39
N HIS A 61 4.91 -15.57 -3.11
CA HIS A 61 3.76 -15.74 -4.01
C HIS A 61 4.03 -15.11 -5.37
N LEU A 62 3.92 -15.93 -6.43
CA LEU A 62 4.17 -15.52 -7.81
C LEU A 62 3.15 -14.46 -8.26
N GLN A 63 3.63 -13.41 -8.90
CA GLN A 63 2.82 -12.53 -9.75
C GLN A 63 2.97 -12.91 -11.23
N THR A 64 1.87 -12.91 -11.98
CA THR A 64 1.79 -12.52 -13.41
C THR A 64 0.33 -12.62 -13.89
N PRO A 65 -0.11 -11.92 -14.96
CA PRO A 65 0.45 -10.69 -15.53
C PRO A 65 -0.62 -9.58 -15.72
N ASN A 66 -0.37 -8.37 -15.24
CA ASN A 66 -1.25 -7.23 -15.56
C ASN A 66 -1.01 -6.69 -16.97
N THR A 67 -2.09 -6.26 -17.62
CA THR A 67 -2.09 -5.79 -19.01
C THR A 67 -1.65 -4.32 -19.05
N TYR A 68 -0.38 -4.07 -19.40
CA TYR A 68 0.17 -2.72 -19.43
C TYR A 68 -0.43 -1.86 -20.56
N HIS A 69 -1.35 -0.95 -20.23
CA HIS A 69 -1.79 0.10 -21.15
C HIS A 69 -0.68 1.14 -21.34
N THR A 70 0.04 1.06 -22.46
CA THR A 70 1.04 2.05 -22.90
C THR A 70 0.38 3.35 -23.40
N LYS A 71 -0.29 4.10 -22.52
CA LYS A 71 -1.03 5.33 -22.85
C LYS A 71 -0.27 6.63 -22.51
N SER A 72 0.51 7.09 -23.49
CA SER A 72 0.86 8.51 -23.73
C SER A 72 1.69 9.29 -22.70
N LYS A 73 2.30 10.39 -23.16
CA LYS A 73 3.05 11.35 -22.33
C LYS A 73 2.08 12.26 -21.54
N GLY A 74 1.28 11.68 -20.67
CA GLY A 74 0.38 12.42 -19.78
C GLY A 74 1.13 13.37 -18.85
N THR A 75 0.40 14.34 -18.31
CA THR A 75 0.86 15.11 -17.16
C THR A 75 0.88 14.18 -15.94
N ASN A 76 1.92 14.26 -15.12
CA ASN A 76 2.00 13.54 -13.84
C ASN A 76 1.79 14.55 -12.71
N VAL A 77 1.18 14.13 -11.60
CA VAL A 77 0.90 15.00 -10.45
C VAL A 77 1.44 14.37 -9.16
N MET A 78 2.13 15.14 -8.33
CA MET A 78 2.50 14.76 -6.96
C MET A 78 1.73 15.62 -5.96
N LEU A 79 0.94 14.95 -5.12
CA LEU A 79 0.12 15.52 -4.05
C LEU A 79 0.78 15.15 -2.72
N GLY A 80 1.30 16.14 -1.99
CA GLY A 80 2.10 15.85 -0.81
C GLY A 80 2.29 17.00 0.17
N ALA A 81 3.08 16.73 1.20
CA ALA A 81 3.41 17.67 2.27
C ALA A 81 4.80 18.34 2.11
N SER A 82 5.36 18.87 3.19
CA SER A 82 6.64 19.60 3.21
C SER A 82 7.85 18.79 2.72
N ASN A 83 7.81 17.46 2.83
CA ASN A 83 8.86 16.58 2.29
C ASN A 83 8.75 16.40 0.76
N CYS A 84 7.56 16.47 0.18
CA CYS A 84 7.38 16.45 -1.28
C CYS A 84 7.82 17.77 -1.93
N LEU A 85 7.70 18.88 -1.21
CA LEU A 85 8.33 20.14 -1.62
C LEU A 85 9.87 20.06 -1.61
N ARG A 86 10.47 19.32 -0.67
CA ARG A 86 11.92 19.03 -0.63
C ARG A 86 12.37 18.07 -1.74
N VAL A 87 11.54 17.11 -2.11
CA VAL A 87 11.71 16.30 -3.33
C VAL A 87 11.75 17.19 -4.58
N GLY A 88 11.04 18.31 -4.61
CA GLY A 88 11.15 19.33 -5.65
C GLY A 88 10.69 18.84 -7.03
N LYS A 89 11.20 19.46 -8.11
CA LYS A 89 11.00 18.98 -9.49
C LYS A 89 12.13 18.04 -9.87
N PHE A 90 11.79 16.86 -10.41
CA PHE A 90 12.76 15.87 -10.88
C PHE A 90 12.39 15.18 -12.21
N GLU A 91 11.22 15.50 -12.77
CA GLU A 91 10.75 15.10 -14.11
C GLU A 91 10.06 16.32 -14.77
N ASP A 92 10.09 16.43 -16.10
CA ASP A 92 9.50 17.58 -16.81
C ASP A 92 7.98 17.52 -16.97
N ASN A 93 7.39 16.32 -16.97
CA ASN A 93 5.94 16.15 -16.98
C ASN A 93 5.32 16.05 -15.58
N LEU A 94 6.11 16.11 -14.50
CA LEU A 94 5.61 16.09 -13.13
C LEU A 94 5.30 17.51 -12.62
N ILE A 95 4.07 17.71 -12.19
CA ILE A 95 3.62 18.86 -11.41
C ILE A 95 3.72 18.49 -9.93
N ASN A 96 4.43 19.30 -9.16
CA ASN A 96 4.49 19.17 -7.71
C ASN A 96 3.44 20.11 -7.09
N ALA A 97 2.26 19.58 -6.81
CA ALA A 97 1.13 20.28 -6.18
C ALA A 97 1.08 20.03 -4.67
N SER A 98 2.25 19.93 -4.04
CA SER A 98 2.40 19.70 -2.60
C SER A 98 2.26 20.99 -1.80
N ILE A 99 1.69 20.90 -0.60
CA ILE A 99 1.43 22.05 0.28
C ILE A 99 2.05 21.79 1.66
N ASN A 100 2.78 22.77 2.20
CA ASN A 100 3.36 22.68 3.54
C ASN A 100 2.24 22.45 4.59
N GLY A 101 2.41 21.44 5.45
CA GLY A 101 1.42 21.11 6.47
C GLY A 101 0.17 20.37 5.98
N ALA A 102 0.09 19.99 4.69
CA ALA A 102 -1.03 19.24 4.14
C ALA A 102 -1.27 17.90 4.90
N THR A 103 -2.55 17.55 5.04
CA THR A 103 -3.05 16.34 5.69
C THR A 103 -3.91 15.54 4.71
N LEU A 104 -4.08 14.23 4.95
CA LEU A 104 -4.96 13.37 4.15
C LEU A 104 -6.40 13.92 4.13
N GLU A 105 -6.89 14.35 5.29
CA GLU A 105 -8.17 15.07 5.47
C GLU A 105 -8.35 16.25 4.49
N LYS A 106 -7.25 16.92 4.12
CA LYS A 106 -7.23 18.16 3.33
C LYS A 106 -6.62 17.98 1.93
N ILE A 107 -6.69 16.77 1.38
CA ILE A 107 -6.25 16.44 0.01
C ILE A 107 -6.76 17.45 -1.05
N ASP A 108 -7.97 18.01 -0.85
CA ASP A 108 -8.61 18.96 -1.76
C ASP A 108 -7.76 20.22 -2.01
N GLN A 109 -6.92 20.61 -1.05
CA GLN A 109 -6.00 21.75 -1.22
C GLN A 109 -4.92 21.42 -2.25
N CYS A 110 -4.33 20.22 -2.18
CA CYS A 110 -3.35 19.75 -3.16
C CYS A 110 -3.99 19.50 -4.53
N LEU A 111 -5.25 19.02 -4.56
CA LEU A 111 -6.02 18.89 -5.81
C LEU A 111 -6.29 20.26 -6.45
N GLY A 112 -6.69 21.26 -5.67
CA GLY A 112 -6.85 22.64 -6.16
C GLY A 112 -5.57 23.18 -6.80
N ALA A 113 -4.44 23.08 -6.08
CA ALA A 113 -3.13 23.48 -6.60
C ALA A 113 -2.68 22.71 -7.86
N ALA A 114 -3.17 21.48 -8.06
CA ALA A 114 -2.94 20.73 -9.29
C ALA A 114 -3.78 21.26 -10.46
N PHE A 115 -5.06 21.59 -10.23
CA PHE A 115 -5.97 22.13 -11.26
C PHE A 115 -5.71 23.61 -11.61
N GLU A 116 -5.11 24.38 -10.71
CA GLU A 116 -4.60 25.73 -11.00
C GLU A 116 -3.46 25.71 -12.04
N ASN A 117 -2.80 24.57 -12.24
CA ASN A 117 -1.77 24.42 -13.25
C ASN A 117 -2.38 24.18 -14.64
N HIS A 118 -2.15 25.11 -15.57
CA HIS A 118 -2.67 25.05 -16.96
C HIS A 118 -2.34 23.77 -17.74
N ARG A 119 -1.41 22.93 -17.26
CA ARG A 119 -1.07 21.62 -17.84
C ARG A 119 -2.01 20.49 -17.37
N VAL A 120 -2.93 20.76 -16.46
CA VAL A 120 -4.01 19.86 -16.02
C VAL A 120 -5.31 20.39 -16.60
N LYS A 121 -6.04 19.56 -17.37
CA LYS A 121 -7.38 19.91 -17.84
C LYS A 121 -8.35 19.95 -16.65
N SER A 122 -9.37 20.80 -16.72
CA SER A 122 -10.39 20.94 -15.67
C SER A 122 -11.12 19.65 -15.28
N ASN A 123 -11.10 18.62 -16.14
CA ASN A 123 -11.67 17.30 -15.89
C ASN A 123 -10.62 16.21 -15.57
N GLY A 124 -9.36 16.58 -15.33
CA GLY A 124 -8.24 15.68 -14.99
C GLY A 124 -7.83 14.68 -16.09
N SER A 125 -8.53 14.65 -17.23
CA SER A 125 -8.47 13.56 -18.22
C SER A 125 -7.10 13.32 -18.89
N ASN A 126 -6.19 14.29 -18.81
CA ASN A 126 -4.83 14.22 -19.35
C ASN A 126 -3.75 13.88 -18.30
N VAL A 127 -4.13 13.64 -17.05
CA VAL A 127 -3.23 13.16 -16.02
C VAL A 127 -3.05 11.65 -16.18
N GLY A 128 -1.80 11.20 -16.33
CA GLY A 128 -1.47 9.80 -16.55
C GLY A 128 -1.10 9.05 -15.25
N LYS A 129 -0.38 9.72 -14.34
CA LYS A 129 -0.02 9.17 -13.04
C LYS A 129 -0.13 10.21 -11.93
N VAL A 130 -0.61 9.79 -10.76
CA VAL A 130 -0.67 10.59 -9.54
C VAL A 130 0.16 9.93 -8.45
N ILE A 131 0.92 10.72 -7.68
CA ILE A 131 1.62 10.28 -6.48
C ILE A 131 0.95 10.93 -5.27
N ILE A 132 0.48 10.13 -4.31
CA ILE A 132 -0.01 10.59 -3.01
C ILE A 132 1.08 10.34 -1.97
N SER A 133 1.58 11.38 -1.32
CA SER A 133 2.59 11.30 -0.27
C SER A 133 2.25 12.27 0.86
N LEU A 134 1.26 11.84 1.64
CA LEU A 134 0.62 12.54 2.76
C LEU A 134 0.52 11.60 3.96
N GLY A 135 0.00 12.07 5.10
CA GLY A 135 -0.21 11.28 6.31
C GLY A 135 0.75 11.62 7.46
N THR A 136 1.97 12.09 7.18
CA THR A 136 2.94 12.44 8.25
C THR A 136 2.40 13.47 9.25
N ASN A 137 1.57 14.42 8.79
CA ASN A 137 0.92 15.42 9.65
C ASN A 137 -0.31 14.86 10.38
N ASP A 138 -1.05 13.94 9.74
CA ASP A 138 -2.20 13.23 10.31
C ASP A 138 -1.77 12.35 11.50
N LEU A 139 -0.61 11.68 11.41
CA LEU A 139 -0.02 10.90 12.51
C LEU A 139 0.23 11.76 13.77
N SER A 140 0.59 13.04 13.62
CA SER A 140 0.80 13.91 14.79
C SER A 140 -0.50 14.15 15.57
N LYS A 141 -1.63 14.22 14.86
CA LYS A 141 -2.97 14.45 15.45
C LYS A 141 -3.55 13.14 16.00
N ASN A 142 -3.38 12.04 15.28
CA ASN A 142 -4.01 10.74 15.51
C ASN A 142 -2.99 9.67 15.95
N LYS A 143 -1.98 10.04 16.75
CA LYS A 143 -0.83 9.21 17.14
C LYS A 143 -1.12 7.91 17.93
N HIS A 144 -2.38 7.58 18.18
CA HIS A 144 -2.83 6.34 18.83
C HIS A 144 -4.00 5.69 18.07
N ASP A 145 -4.32 6.21 16.88
CA ASP A 145 -5.55 5.96 16.14
C ASP A 145 -5.20 5.82 14.65
N SER A 146 -4.61 4.67 14.32
CA SER A 146 -4.30 4.26 12.95
C SER A 146 -5.56 4.19 12.08
N ASP A 147 -6.69 3.77 12.65
CA ASP A 147 -7.95 3.64 11.92
C ASP A 147 -8.47 4.98 11.40
N GLN A 148 -8.38 6.05 12.20
CA GLN A 148 -8.78 7.37 11.75
C GLN A 148 -7.87 7.89 10.63
N VAL A 149 -6.58 7.53 10.62
CA VAL A 149 -5.66 7.84 9.52
C VAL A 149 -5.97 6.99 8.28
N ASN A 150 -6.28 5.70 8.46
CA ASN A 150 -6.71 4.78 7.39
C ASN A 150 -7.97 5.30 6.70
N VAL A 151 -8.98 5.76 7.47
CA VAL A 151 -10.19 6.41 6.96
C VAL A 151 -9.85 7.64 6.11
N TYR A 152 -8.97 8.53 6.59
CA TYR A 152 -8.56 9.71 5.80
C TYR A 152 -7.78 9.31 4.55
N ALA A 153 -6.97 8.25 4.58
CA ALA A 153 -6.26 7.75 3.42
C ALA A 153 -7.21 7.21 2.35
N THR A 154 -8.18 6.37 2.72
CA THR A 154 -9.21 5.87 1.80
C THR A 154 -10.03 7.01 1.20
N GLN A 155 -10.46 7.99 2.02
CA GLN A 155 -11.16 9.18 1.53
C GLN A 155 -10.31 9.99 0.54
N ALA A 156 -9.01 10.16 0.82
CA ALA A 156 -8.09 10.87 -0.06
C ALA A 156 -7.91 10.14 -1.40
N ILE A 157 -7.72 8.81 -1.37
CA ILE A 157 -7.61 7.97 -2.58
C ILE A 157 -8.89 8.08 -3.44
N VAL A 158 -10.07 7.96 -2.83
CA VAL A 158 -11.35 8.09 -3.55
C VAL A 158 -11.48 9.46 -4.24
N LYS A 159 -11.12 10.55 -3.56
CA LYS A 159 -11.12 11.91 -4.13
C LYS A 159 -10.12 12.05 -5.29
N VAL A 160 -8.94 11.43 -5.18
CA VAL A 160 -7.93 11.43 -6.26
C VAL A 160 -8.43 10.62 -7.46
N LYS A 161 -9.05 9.45 -7.26
CA LYS A 161 -9.69 8.66 -8.33
C LYS A 161 -10.80 9.44 -9.04
N GLN A 162 -11.59 10.23 -8.29
CA GLN A 162 -12.63 11.10 -8.87
C GLN A 162 -12.05 12.29 -9.65
N ALA A 163 -10.96 12.90 -9.15
CA ALA A 163 -10.30 14.03 -9.81
C ALA A 163 -9.53 13.62 -11.07
N PHE A 164 -8.92 12.43 -11.08
CA PHE A 164 -8.08 11.93 -12.18
C PHE A 164 -8.51 10.52 -12.63
N PRO A 165 -9.68 10.39 -13.27
CA PRO A 165 -10.32 9.08 -13.52
C PRO A 165 -9.58 8.14 -14.48
N ASN A 166 -8.53 8.62 -15.14
CA ASN A 166 -7.72 7.84 -16.09
C ASN A 166 -6.29 7.55 -15.59
N ALA A 167 -5.95 7.94 -14.36
CA ALA A 167 -4.57 7.92 -13.87
C ALA A 167 -4.26 6.70 -12.99
N ASP A 168 -3.05 6.14 -13.13
CA ASP A 168 -2.51 5.22 -12.12
C ASP A 168 -2.15 6.04 -10.86
N ILE A 169 -2.39 5.51 -9.67
CA ILE A 169 -2.18 6.20 -8.39
C ILE A 169 -1.14 5.46 -7.55
N GLY A 170 0.03 6.07 -7.41
CA GLY A 170 1.09 5.64 -6.51
C GLY A 170 0.84 6.20 -5.11
N VAL A 171 0.62 5.34 -4.12
CA VAL A 171 0.44 5.74 -2.72
C VAL A 171 1.73 5.45 -1.95
N CYS A 172 2.41 6.50 -1.51
CA CYS A 172 3.65 6.36 -0.73
C CYS A 172 3.34 5.90 0.69
N GLY A 173 4.15 4.97 1.20
CA GLY A 173 4.26 4.74 2.64
C GLY A 173 4.60 6.04 3.38
N ILE A 174 4.04 6.22 4.57
CA ILE A 174 4.38 7.34 5.44
C ILE A 174 5.76 7.07 6.03
N ILE A 175 6.74 7.92 5.69
CA ILE A 175 8.10 7.81 6.24
C ILE A 175 8.06 8.01 7.77
N PRO A 176 8.96 7.33 8.53
CA PRO A 176 9.02 7.48 9.98
C PRO A 176 9.57 8.86 10.37
N ARG A 177 9.59 9.14 11.66
CA ARG A 177 10.24 10.33 12.25
C ARG A 177 11.52 9.97 12.98
N LYS A 178 12.51 10.85 12.88
CA LYS A 178 13.77 10.75 13.64
C LYS A 178 13.58 11.24 15.07
N GLY A 179 13.81 10.37 16.04
CA GLY A 179 14.00 10.75 17.44
C GLY A 179 13.86 9.56 18.40
N ASN A 180 14.01 9.84 19.69
CA ASN A 180 14.06 8.83 20.76
C ASN A 180 13.01 9.10 21.86
N SER A 181 12.00 9.95 21.63
CA SER A 181 10.96 10.25 22.62
C SER A 181 9.78 9.30 22.47
N ASN A 182 9.09 8.98 23.57
CA ASN A 182 7.89 8.12 23.55
C ASN A 182 6.87 8.58 22.50
N HIS A 183 6.68 9.90 22.36
CA HIS A 183 5.84 10.49 21.31
C HIS A 183 6.24 10.06 19.89
N ILE A 184 7.53 10.05 19.58
CA ILE A 184 8.05 9.64 18.26
C ILE A 184 7.94 8.13 18.06
N HIS A 185 8.17 7.33 19.11
CA HIS A 185 7.95 5.88 19.04
C HIS A 185 6.50 5.55 18.67
N THR A 186 5.51 6.11 19.36
CA THR A 186 4.09 5.86 19.07
C THR A 186 3.66 6.38 17.68
N VAL A 187 4.22 7.52 17.24
CA VAL A 187 3.99 8.03 15.87
C VAL A 187 4.54 7.07 14.81
N ASN A 188 5.71 6.47 15.03
CA ASN A 188 6.33 5.52 14.11
C ASN A 188 5.64 4.14 14.11
N GLU A 189 5.10 3.72 15.25
CA GLU A 189 4.24 2.55 15.38
C GLU A 189 2.94 2.75 14.58
N THR A 190 2.25 3.89 14.80
CA THR A 190 1.06 4.26 14.03
C THR A 190 1.36 4.33 12.53
N ALA A 191 2.50 4.91 12.12
CA ALA A 191 2.96 4.92 10.73
C ALA A 191 3.08 3.50 10.16
N THR A 192 3.63 2.57 10.93
CA THR A 192 3.83 1.17 10.52
C THR A 192 2.49 0.45 10.31
N HIS A 193 1.48 0.69 11.16
CA HIS A 193 0.14 0.12 10.98
C HIS A 193 -0.58 0.71 9.76
N VAL A 194 -0.49 2.03 9.55
CA VAL A 194 -1.05 2.69 8.37
C VAL A 194 -0.35 2.21 7.09
N ASN A 195 0.98 2.03 7.09
CA ASN A 195 1.72 1.55 5.93
C ASN A 195 1.30 0.11 5.53
N LYS A 196 1.14 -0.80 6.51
CA LYS A 196 0.60 -2.15 6.27
C LYS A 196 -0.82 -2.10 5.67
N PHE A 197 -1.69 -1.20 6.16
CA PHE A 197 -3.02 -0.99 5.61
C PHE A 197 -2.97 -0.47 4.17
N LEU A 198 -2.13 0.52 3.88
CA LEU A 198 -1.96 1.08 2.54
C LEU A 198 -1.44 0.05 1.54
N GLU A 199 -0.49 -0.79 1.95
CA GLU A 199 0.02 -1.91 1.12
C GLU A 199 -1.11 -2.90 0.78
N LYS A 200 -1.83 -3.41 1.79
CA LYS A 200 -3.02 -4.26 1.59
C LYS A 200 -4.07 -3.62 0.68
N LEU A 201 -4.34 -2.32 0.86
CA LEU A 201 -5.31 -1.57 0.08
C LEU A 201 -4.91 -1.46 -1.40
N CYS A 202 -3.63 -1.20 -1.67
CA CYS A 202 -3.12 -1.13 -3.04
C CYS A 202 -3.10 -2.50 -3.75
N LEU A 203 -2.93 -3.60 -3.02
CA LEU A 203 -2.99 -4.95 -3.59
C LEU A 203 -4.38 -5.36 -4.08
N LYS A 204 -5.46 -4.71 -3.58
CA LYS A 204 -6.85 -5.02 -3.92
C LYS A 204 -7.40 -4.19 -5.11
N ASP A 205 -6.66 -3.21 -5.61
CA ASP A 205 -7.17 -2.20 -6.56
C ASP A 205 -6.15 -1.94 -7.68
N GLU A 206 -6.44 -2.40 -8.89
CA GLU A 206 -5.47 -2.47 -10.00
C GLU A 206 -4.92 -1.11 -10.47
N VAL A 207 -5.61 0.00 -10.18
CA VAL A 207 -5.13 1.35 -10.48
C VAL A 207 -4.28 1.95 -9.35
N LEU A 208 -4.14 1.26 -8.22
CA LEU A 208 -3.29 1.67 -7.12
C LEU A 208 -1.93 0.94 -7.16
N THR A 209 -0.89 1.60 -6.67
CA THR A 209 0.42 0.98 -6.47
C THR A 209 1.01 1.50 -5.17
N TYR A 210 1.35 0.60 -4.25
CA TYR A 210 2.06 0.99 -3.04
C TYR A 210 3.52 1.34 -3.39
N ILE A 211 3.95 2.56 -3.06
CA ILE A 211 5.34 3.00 -3.21
C ILE A 211 6.00 2.92 -1.83
N ASP A 212 6.75 1.85 -1.61
CA ASP A 212 7.55 1.68 -0.40
C ASP A 212 8.71 2.68 -0.37
N VAL A 213 8.46 3.80 0.32
CA VAL A 213 9.47 4.78 0.73
C VAL A 213 9.81 4.68 2.21
N ASP A 214 9.07 3.90 3.01
CA ASP A 214 9.29 3.76 4.46
C ASP A 214 10.58 2.95 4.72
N ASN A 215 10.72 1.78 4.09
CA ASN A 215 11.85 0.90 4.35
C ASN A 215 13.20 1.51 3.92
N ILE A 216 13.22 2.49 3.01
CA ILE A 216 14.42 3.27 2.67
C ILE A 216 14.97 4.00 3.90
N PHE A 217 14.09 4.55 4.73
CA PHE A 217 14.45 5.30 5.94
C PHE A 217 14.69 4.39 7.15
N LYS A 218 14.69 3.06 6.97
CA LYS A 218 14.96 2.06 7.99
C LYS A 218 16.19 1.22 7.61
N LYS A 219 17.09 0.97 8.55
CA LYS A 219 18.18 0.00 8.42
C LYS A 219 18.14 -0.93 9.63
N ASN A 220 17.94 -2.23 9.40
CA ASN A 220 17.72 -3.22 10.45
C ASN A 220 16.63 -2.75 11.44
N GLY A 221 15.47 -2.32 10.92
CA GLY A 221 14.35 -1.74 11.68
C GLY A 221 14.56 -0.32 12.22
N ASN A 222 15.79 0.19 12.27
CA ASN A 222 16.12 1.47 12.91
C ASN A 222 16.10 2.66 11.94
N VAL A 223 15.58 3.80 12.37
CA VAL A 223 15.47 5.01 11.53
C VAL A 223 16.86 5.56 11.15
N VAL A 224 17.12 5.70 9.86
CA VAL A 224 18.38 6.21 9.28
C VAL A 224 18.47 7.71 9.48
N LYS A 225 19.07 8.12 10.60
CA LYS A 225 19.12 9.53 11.06
C LYS A 225 19.79 10.51 10.07
N ALA A 226 20.62 10.02 9.15
CA ALA A 226 21.32 10.83 8.14
C ALA A 226 20.37 11.45 7.10
N PHE A 227 19.24 10.80 6.80
CA PHE A 227 18.27 11.32 5.84
C PHE A 227 17.35 12.43 6.39
N TYR A 228 17.56 12.89 7.63
CA TYR A 228 16.75 13.92 8.29
C TYR A 228 17.59 15.11 8.73
N GLU A 229 17.05 16.31 8.55
CA GLU A 229 17.72 17.57 8.88
C GLU A 229 18.26 17.57 10.31
N LYS A 230 19.52 17.98 10.48
CA LYS A 230 20.20 17.94 11.79
C LYS A 230 19.60 18.93 12.79
N THR A 231 19.10 20.05 12.28
CA THR A 231 18.50 21.15 13.05
C THR A 231 16.98 21.00 13.26
N ASP A 232 16.33 20.04 12.60
CA ASP A 232 14.88 19.83 12.76
C ASP A 232 14.57 19.01 14.02
N ALA A 233 14.22 19.72 15.09
CA ALA A 233 13.76 19.13 16.35
C ALA A 233 12.45 18.33 16.23
N SER A 234 11.65 18.53 15.18
CA SER A 234 10.42 17.74 14.95
C SER A 234 10.70 16.34 14.40
N GLY A 235 11.90 16.12 13.84
CA GLY A 235 12.31 14.85 13.25
C GLY A 235 11.53 14.46 11.98
N VAL A 236 10.88 15.42 11.32
CA VAL A 236 9.99 15.20 10.16
C VAL A 236 10.70 15.46 8.84
N HIS A 237 11.54 16.49 8.79
CA HIS A 237 12.05 17.03 7.55
C HIS A 237 13.29 16.28 7.05
N ILE A 238 13.21 15.85 5.79
CA ILE A 238 14.29 15.11 5.13
C ILE A 238 15.37 16.03 4.58
N THR A 239 16.61 15.53 4.52
CA THR A 239 17.73 16.20 3.84
C THR A 239 17.61 16.08 2.32
N ILE A 240 18.50 16.75 1.58
CA ILE A 240 18.66 16.58 0.13
C ILE A 240 18.92 15.10 -0.23
N GLU A 241 19.71 14.39 0.58
CA GLU A 241 20.00 12.96 0.39
C GLU A 241 18.74 12.11 0.57
N GLY A 242 17.96 12.32 1.65
CA GLY A 242 16.67 11.66 1.85
C GLY A 242 15.65 11.99 0.75
N ALA A 243 15.69 13.21 0.19
CA ALA A 243 14.88 13.58 -0.97
C ALA A 243 15.33 12.86 -2.25
N GLN A 244 16.63 12.65 -2.45
CA GLN A 244 17.17 11.90 -3.59
C GLN A 244 16.77 10.42 -3.56
N THR A 245 16.79 9.76 -2.40
CA THR A 245 16.38 8.35 -2.29
C THR A 245 14.88 8.18 -2.59
N ILE A 246 14.02 9.09 -2.12
CA ILE A 246 12.60 9.12 -2.51
C ILE A 246 12.43 9.28 -4.03
N ARG A 247 13.17 10.19 -4.68
CA ARG A 247 13.09 10.38 -6.16
C ARG A 247 13.34 9.10 -6.94
N VAL A 248 14.21 8.20 -6.47
CA VAL A 248 14.46 6.91 -7.13
C VAL A 248 13.18 6.06 -7.15
N LYS A 249 12.49 5.91 -6.00
CA LYS A 249 11.22 5.17 -5.94
C LYS A 249 10.08 5.83 -6.71
N LEU A 250 9.97 7.16 -6.66
CA LEU A 250 8.97 7.85 -7.45
C LEU A 250 9.22 7.63 -8.96
N ARG A 251 10.48 7.60 -9.41
CA ARG A 251 10.81 7.25 -10.80
C ARG A 251 10.50 5.80 -11.16
N GLU A 252 10.69 4.84 -10.26
CA GLU A 252 10.28 3.45 -10.48
C GLU A 252 8.77 3.33 -10.75
N PHE A 253 7.94 4.14 -10.08
CA PHE A 253 6.49 4.20 -10.34
C PHE A 253 6.12 5.00 -11.59
N LEU A 254 6.79 6.14 -11.85
CA LEU A 254 6.50 6.99 -13.01
C LEU A 254 6.94 6.34 -14.32
N HIS A 255 8.07 5.66 -14.30
CA HIS A 255 8.70 4.96 -15.43
C HIS A 255 8.95 3.51 -15.03
N PRO A 256 7.89 2.68 -14.89
CA PRO A 256 8.06 1.26 -14.59
C PRO A 256 8.95 0.66 -15.67
N LYS A 257 10.08 0.07 -15.25
CA LYS A 257 11.00 -0.60 -16.18
C LYS A 257 10.15 -1.61 -16.96
N MET A 258 10.06 -1.44 -18.28
CA MET A 258 9.53 -2.51 -19.12
C MET A 258 10.44 -3.70 -18.91
N SER A 259 9.95 -4.70 -18.16
CA SER A 259 10.59 -6.01 -18.10
C SER A 259 10.84 -6.43 -19.55
N PRO A 260 12.04 -6.90 -19.91
CA PRO A 260 12.26 -7.50 -21.21
C PRO A 260 11.15 -8.52 -21.40
N ILE A 261 10.39 -8.41 -22.49
CA ILE A 261 9.35 -9.39 -22.80
C ILE A 261 10.09 -10.70 -23.01
N GLN A 262 10.12 -11.53 -21.97
CA GLN A 262 10.46 -12.93 -22.09
C GLN A 262 9.32 -13.55 -22.89
N ASN A 263 9.48 -13.49 -24.22
CA ASN A 263 8.82 -14.36 -25.16
C ASN A 263 9.33 -15.79 -24.90
N THR A 264 9.02 -16.34 -23.73
CA THR A 264 8.97 -17.79 -23.56
C THR A 264 7.99 -18.28 -24.63
N PRO A 265 8.43 -19.11 -25.60
CA PRO A 265 7.50 -19.65 -26.57
C PRO A 265 6.37 -20.33 -25.81
N ARG A 266 5.12 -19.98 -26.12
CA ARG A 266 4.01 -20.87 -25.74
C ARG A 266 4.37 -22.25 -26.29
N PRO A 267 4.19 -23.34 -25.54
CA PRO A 267 4.28 -24.67 -26.11
C PRO A 267 3.15 -24.78 -27.14
N CYS A 268 3.47 -24.50 -28.41
CA CYS A 268 2.57 -24.78 -29.52
C CYS A 268 2.32 -26.28 -29.53
N ASP A 269 1.07 -26.66 -29.78
CA ASP A 269 0.58 -28.03 -29.70
C ASP A 269 1.55 -29.04 -30.31
N THR A 270 2.18 -29.85 -29.45
CA THR A 270 2.99 -30.98 -29.86
C THR A 270 2.06 -32.01 -30.50
N LYS A 271 1.87 -31.89 -31.82
CA LYS A 271 1.14 -32.86 -32.64
C LYS A 271 1.70 -34.25 -32.34
N ARG A 272 0.89 -35.11 -31.73
CA ARG A 272 1.19 -36.55 -31.62
C ARG A 272 1.43 -37.08 -33.04
N LYS A 273 2.66 -37.47 -33.34
CA LYS A 273 2.92 -38.36 -34.48
C LYS A 273 2.63 -39.79 -34.03
N LEU A 274 1.55 -40.36 -34.56
CA LEU A 274 1.38 -41.82 -34.58
C LEU A 274 2.34 -42.40 -35.63
N SER A 275 3.52 -42.82 -35.20
CA SER A 275 4.37 -43.77 -35.91
C SER A 275 5.47 -44.20 -34.96
N ASP A 276 5.24 -45.32 -34.27
CA ASP A 276 6.21 -46.34 -33.81
C ASP A 276 5.50 -47.24 -32.79
N ILE A 277 4.74 -48.20 -33.31
CA ILE A 277 4.03 -49.24 -32.55
C ILE A 277 4.75 -50.57 -32.76
N SER A 278 4.92 -51.33 -31.67
CA SER A 278 5.34 -52.75 -31.63
C SER A 278 6.81 -53.01 -31.99
N LEU A 279 7.60 -53.73 -31.19
CA LEU A 279 7.42 -55.16 -30.93
C LEU A 279 7.89 -55.59 -29.53
N THR A 280 6.99 -56.20 -28.77
CA THR A 280 7.30 -57.13 -27.66
C THR A 280 7.54 -58.54 -28.21
N PRO A 281 8.30 -59.40 -27.50
CA PRO A 281 7.60 -60.48 -26.79
C PRO A 281 8.10 -60.73 -25.35
N MET A 282 7.52 -61.75 -24.72
CA MET A 282 7.38 -61.95 -23.26
C MET A 282 8.45 -62.84 -22.59
N SER A 283 8.33 -62.97 -21.26
CA SER A 283 8.98 -63.92 -20.32
C SER A 283 10.34 -63.41 -19.82
N ALA A 284 10.73 -63.54 -18.55
CA ALA A 284 10.08 -64.09 -17.34
C ALA A 284 10.56 -63.24 -16.12
N GLU A 285 10.19 -63.45 -14.85
CA GLU A 285 9.37 -64.47 -14.15
C GLU A 285 8.84 -63.84 -12.83
N LYS A 286 8.43 -64.64 -11.84
CA LYS A 286 8.26 -64.24 -10.43
C LYS A 286 9.49 -64.62 -9.60
N ASP A 287 9.81 -63.83 -8.57
CA ASP A 287 10.08 -64.44 -7.28
C ASP A 287 9.68 -63.56 -6.07
N SER A 288 9.37 -64.22 -4.97
CA SER A 288 8.66 -63.65 -3.83
C SER A 288 9.56 -63.33 -2.62
N LYS A 289 9.24 -62.28 -1.86
CA LYS A 289 9.65 -62.17 -0.46
C LYS A 289 8.48 -61.76 0.43
N GLN A 290 8.10 -62.69 1.30
CA GLN A 290 7.19 -62.44 2.43
C GLN A 290 7.86 -61.55 3.48
N SER A 291 7.05 -60.81 4.23
CA SER A 291 7.37 -60.38 5.60
C SER A 291 6.06 -60.32 6.39
N LYS A 292 6.06 -60.85 7.61
CA LYS A 292 4.87 -61.14 8.41
C LYS A 292 4.25 -59.89 9.07
N PRO A 293 2.95 -59.92 9.41
CA PRO A 293 2.38 -58.99 10.39
C PRO A 293 2.74 -59.40 11.83
N GLY A 294 2.91 -58.42 12.70
CA GLY A 294 2.93 -58.54 14.17
C GLY A 294 1.84 -57.66 14.76
N SER A 295 1.13 -58.16 15.76
CA SER A 295 -0.08 -57.56 16.35
C SER A 295 0.19 -57.01 17.78
N PRO A 296 -0.80 -56.52 18.54
CA PRO A 296 -0.59 -55.47 19.54
C PRO A 296 -0.40 -56.00 20.97
N ASP A 297 -0.47 -55.05 21.91
CA ASP A 297 -0.58 -55.18 23.36
C ASP A 297 0.72 -55.54 24.11
N ASP A 298 1.14 -54.62 24.98
CA ASP A 298 1.12 -54.89 26.42
C ASP A 298 1.05 -53.57 27.20
N TYR A 299 0.24 -53.56 28.26
CA TYR A 299 0.21 -52.54 29.32
C TYR A 299 0.83 -53.17 30.57
N GLU A 300 1.91 -52.57 31.09
CA GLU A 300 2.18 -52.38 32.54
C GLU A 300 3.33 -51.39 32.75
#